data_AF-A0A952I9Z9-F1
#
_entry.id   AF-A0A952I9Z9-F1
#
_cell.length_a   1.000
_cell.length_b   1.000
_cell.length_c   1.000
_cell.angle_alpha   90.00
_cell.angle_beta   90.00
_cell.angle_gamma   90.00
#
_symmetry.space_group_name_H-M   'P 1'
#
loop_
_entity.id
_entity.type
_entity.pdbx_description
1 polymer ?
#
loop_
_entity_poly.entity_id
_entity_poly.type
_entity_poly.pdbx_seq_one_letter_code
_entity_poly.pdbx_strand_id
1 'polypeptide(L)'
;MTLLKTTRRYVLLSATMMLTLTGLSLEVCMPSWAAQPGGVSTEGVVPSYSIDNPLNQPKDYTQYTPYNDGMTRLDLSWLELKRFIRSRGVVSPDKGKMAYSEVSFIPKFRQTFSKIFVTPIAPPPKDPVSPLPEDQYANPERKAYMSQPDVNFFSTRLDPNKSFHQRQELHKVGQYRFNDYDFKTLTVVDWSATGSRLLMRQRSGILYHGERTSDILVYDEPQGTVTIYPEIKRAIEHYWLTHSAAPPLKEQVWDIYPLGWATGSDSTVLVTAWVYEGDSQNSHKHFLGTWSYDVVAEQTRLVSLNQPGGPFRSNGQVAEVELGR
;
A
#
# COMPACT_ATOMS: atom_id res chain seq x y z
N MET A 1 -16.62 -18.14 -56.10
CA MET A 1 -16.32 -19.42 -55.41
C MET A 1 -15.92 -19.08 -53.98
N THR A 2 -16.38 -19.65 -52.88
CA THR A 2 -17.60 -20.36 -52.47
C THR A 2 -17.59 -20.25 -50.92
N LEU A 3 -18.76 -20.01 -50.32
CA LEU A 3 -19.00 -19.92 -48.87
C LEU A 3 -18.58 -21.18 -48.07
N LEU A 4 -18.29 -20.98 -46.78
CA LEU A 4 -18.69 -21.79 -45.60
C LEU A 4 -18.19 -21.03 -44.34
N LYS A 5 -18.95 -20.32 -43.48
CA LYS A 5 -20.12 -20.63 -42.62
C LYS A 5 -19.95 -21.83 -41.68
N THR A 6 -20.18 -21.57 -40.38
CA THR A 6 -20.63 -22.42 -39.22
C THR A 6 -19.62 -22.52 -38.05
N THR A 7 -19.94 -22.50 -36.74
CA THR A 7 -21.15 -22.23 -35.93
C THR A 7 -20.73 -22.10 -34.44
N ARG A 8 -21.38 -21.21 -33.67
CA ARG A 8 -21.29 -21.07 -32.20
C ARG A 8 -21.93 -22.26 -31.47
N ARG A 9 -21.39 -22.65 -30.30
CA ARG A 9 -22.16 -23.37 -29.26
C ARG A 9 -21.95 -22.72 -27.89
N TYR A 10 -23.04 -22.19 -27.34
CA TYR A 10 -23.23 -21.87 -25.94
C TYR A 10 -23.69 -23.15 -25.22
N VAL A 11 -23.24 -23.39 -24.00
CA VAL A 11 -23.83 -24.37 -23.08
C VAL A 11 -24.36 -23.61 -21.87
N LEU A 12 -25.68 -23.50 -21.80
CA LEU A 12 -26.44 -23.27 -20.57
C LEU A 12 -26.57 -24.60 -19.82
N LEU A 13 -26.42 -24.57 -18.51
CA LEU A 13 -26.89 -25.64 -17.63
C LEU A 13 -27.69 -25.02 -16.48
N SER A 14 -29.00 -25.14 -16.61
CA SER A 14 -30.01 -25.00 -15.57
C SER A 14 -30.15 -26.32 -14.82
N ALA A 15 -30.28 -26.29 -13.49
CA ALA A 15 -30.92 -27.37 -12.74
C ALA A 15 -31.66 -26.84 -11.51
N THR A 16 -32.84 -27.40 -11.35
CA THR A 16 -33.98 -26.94 -10.57
C THR A 16 -33.99 -27.53 -9.17
N MET A 17 -34.41 -26.69 -8.21
CA MET A 17 -35.17 -26.95 -6.98
C MET A 17 -35.63 -28.40 -6.69
N MET A 18 -35.35 -28.88 -5.48
CA MET A 18 -36.27 -29.74 -4.72
C MET A 18 -36.31 -29.33 -3.25
N LEU A 19 -37.53 -29.23 -2.74
CA LEU A 19 -37.94 -28.68 -1.46
C LEU A 19 -38.73 -29.79 -0.76
N THR A 20 -38.36 -30.18 0.46
CA THR A 20 -39.20 -31.03 1.32
C THR A 20 -39.10 -30.56 2.76
N LEU A 21 -40.23 -30.05 3.27
CA LEU A 21 -40.53 -29.80 4.67
C LEU A 21 -40.81 -31.10 5.43
N THR A 22 -40.31 -31.19 6.66
CA THR A 22 -40.99 -31.66 7.88
C THR A 22 -40.16 -31.06 9.04
N GLY A 23 -40.66 -30.40 10.08
CA GLY A 23 -41.93 -30.49 10.78
C GLY A 23 -41.68 -31.21 12.11
N LEU A 24 -41.44 -30.47 13.21
CA LEU A 24 -41.80 -30.87 14.58
C LEU A 24 -41.61 -29.70 15.57
N SER A 25 -42.70 -29.44 16.29
CA SER A 25 -42.91 -28.47 17.37
C SER A 25 -42.59 -29.10 18.72
N LEU A 26 -42.17 -28.29 19.69
CA LEU A 26 -42.48 -28.51 21.11
C LEU A 26 -42.35 -27.19 21.90
N GLU A 27 -43.51 -26.64 22.25
CA GLU A 27 -43.72 -25.72 23.38
C GLU A 27 -43.59 -26.48 24.71
N VAL A 28 -43.05 -25.87 25.77
CA VAL A 28 -43.57 -26.01 27.15
C VAL A 28 -43.24 -24.77 28.01
N CYS A 29 -44.32 -24.09 28.41
CA CYS A 29 -44.68 -23.37 29.66
C CYS A 29 -43.66 -22.66 30.60
N MET A 30 -43.99 -21.39 30.91
CA MET A 30 -43.69 -20.69 32.19
C MET A 30 -44.59 -21.20 33.35
N PRO A 31 -44.43 -20.82 34.66
CA PRO A 31 -44.87 -19.48 35.15
C PRO A 31 -44.20 -18.87 36.44
N SER A 32 -44.16 -17.53 36.45
CA SER A 32 -44.52 -16.50 37.49
C SER A 32 -44.07 -16.48 38.98
N TRP A 33 -43.96 -15.21 39.45
CA TRP A 33 -44.06 -14.60 40.82
C TRP A 33 -42.72 -14.37 41.59
N ALA A 34 -42.41 -13.25 42.28
CA ALA A 34 -43.20 -12.25 43.03
C ALA A 34 -42.48 -10.87 43.18
N ALA A 35 -43.17 -9.92 43.83
CA ALA A 35 -42.96 -8.46 43.89
C ALA A 35 -41.89 -7.90 44.87
N GLN A 36 -41.66 -6.58 44.75
CA GLN A 36 -40.64 -5.69 45.38
C GLN A 36 -40.78 -5.40 46.90
N PRO A 37 -39.86 -4.63 47.54
CA PRO A 37 -40.11 -3.17 47.65
C PRO A 37 -38.87 -2.23 47.71
N GLY A 38 -39.06 -1.00 47.20
CA GLY A 38 -38.67 0.32 47.74
C GLY A 38 -37.27 0.60 48.30
N GLY A 39 -36.56 1.54 47.67
CA GLY A 39 -35.42 2.27 48.24
C GLY A 39 -35.16 3.59 47.49
N VAL A 40 -35.39 4.72 48.16
CA VAL A 40 -35.03 6.07 47.72
C VAL A 40 -33.57 6.33 48.08
N SER A 41 -32.74 6.79 47.13
CA SER A 41 -31.62 7.69 47.44
C SER A 41 -31.00 8.29 46.16
N THR A 42 -31.12 9.62 46.08
CA THR A 42 -30.11 10.61 45.65
C THR A 42 -29.43 10.49 44.30
N GLU A 43 -29.64 11.57 43.54
CA GLU A 43 -28.75 12.14 42.52
C GLU A 43 -27.27 11.83 42.73
N GLY A 44 -26.68 11.36 41.65
CA GLY A 44 -25.25 11.15 41.49
C GLY A 44 -25.04 10.67 40.07
N VAL A 45 -25.30 11.52 39.07
CA VAL A 45 -24.84 11.27 37.70
C VAL A 45 -23.33 11.41 37.73
N VAL A 46 -22.65 10.34 38.16
CA VAL A 46 -21.24 10.14 37.86
C VAL A 46 -21.21 9.91 36.35
N PRO A 47 -20.59 10.78 35.53
CA PRO A 47 -20.39 10.43 34.14
C PRO A 47 -19.56 9.16 34.14
N SER A 48 -20.18 8.05 33.74
CA SER A 48 -19.49 6.78 33.61
C SER A 48 -18.42 6.96 32.54
N TYR A 49 -17.17 7.14 32.96
CA TYR A 49 -16.01 6.90 32.12
C TYR A 49 -15.97 5.40 31.83
N SER A 50 -16.87 4.96 30.96
CA SER A 50 -16.78 3.64 30.35
C SER A 50 -15.66 3.73 29.32
N ILE A 51 -14.65 2.88 29.51
CA ILE A 51 -13.55 2.66 28.55
C ILE A 51 -14.11 2.20 27.19
N ASP A 52 -15.33 1.66 27.19
CA ASP A 52 -16.04 1.16 26.01
C ASP A 52 -16.98 2.19 25.37
N ASN A 53 -17.01 3.45 25.86
CA ASN A 53 -17.81 4.50 25.20
C ASN A 53 -17.13 4.92 23.89
N PRO A 54 -17.73 4.68 22.70
CA PRO A 54 -17.15 5.07 21.42
C PRO A 54 -16.96 6.60 21.27
N LEU A 55 -17.60 7.42 22.12
CA LEU A 55 -17.36 8.86 22.22
C LEU A 55 -16.05 9.24 22.94
N ASN A 56 -15.47 8.30 23.70
CA ASN A 56 -14.19 8.48 24.41
C ASN A 56 -12.98 7.98 23.59
N GLN A 57 -13.19 7.51 22.36
CA GLN A 57 -12.08 7.16 21.48
C GLN A 57 -11.52 8.43 20.83
N PRO A 58 -10.19 8.64 20.83
CA PRO A 58 -9.59 9.78 20.15
C PRO A 58 -9.96 9.76 18.68
N LYS A 59 -10.67 10.79 18.24
CA LYS A 59 -11.14 10.92 16.86
C LYS A 59 -9.95 11.21 15.96
N ASP A 60 -9.63 10.27 15.07
CA ASP A 60 -8.62 10.45 14.03
C ASP A 60 -9.26 11.16 12.85
N TYR A 61 -8.84 12.40 12.59
CA TYR A 61 -9.36 13.24 11.50
C TYR A 61 -8.61 13.01 10.18
N THR A 62 -7.72 12.01 10.16
CA THR A 62 -6.96 11.60 8.98
C THR A 62 -7.77 10.59 8.19
N GLN A 63 -8.06 10.90 6.93
CA GLN A 63 -8.56 9.92 5.99
C GLN A 63 -7.39 9.12 5.41
N TYR A 64 -7.56 7.81 5.32
CA TYR A 64 -6.56 6.91 4.78
C TYR A 64 -7.10 6.26 3.52
N THR A 65 -6.45 6.53 2.40
CA THR A 65 -6.74 5.89 1.11
C THR A 65 -5.68 4.85 0.80
N PRO A 66 -6.02 3.69 0.22
CA PRO A 66 -5.03 2.73 -0.27
C PRO A 66 -4.00 3.43 -1.18
N TYR A 67 -2.71 3.22 -0.93
CA TYR A 67 -1.65 3.89 -1.69
C TYR A 67 -1.46 3.27 -3.08
N ASN A 68 -1.51 1.95 -3.14
CA ASN A 68 -1.05 1.20 -4.29
C ASN A 68 -2.26 0.61 -5.02
N ASP A 69 -2.44 1.02 -6.27
CA ASP A 69 -3.40 0.46 -7.22
C ASP A 69 -2.75 -0.56 -8.17
N GLY A 70 -1.45 -0.84 -7.98
CA GLY A 70 -0.64 -1.74 -8.80
C GLY A 70 0.30 -1.03 -9.78
N MET A 71 0.28 0.31 -9.89
CA MET A 71 1.12 1.05 -10.84
C MET A 71 1.73 2.35 -10.30
N THR A 72 1.93 2.48 -8.99
CA THR A 72 2.45 3.73 -8.44
C THR A 72 3.86 4.05 -8.96
N ARG A 73 4.01 5.20 -9.61
CA ARG A 73 5.28 5.68 -10.19
C ARG A 73 5.58 7.09 -9.72
N LEU A 74 6.84 7.35 -9.38
CA LEU A 74 7.31 8.71 -9.19
C LEU A 74 7.50 9.36 -10.57
N ASP A 75 6.79 10.45 -10.82
CA ASP A 75 7.00 11.27 -12.02
C ASP A 75 8.32 12.04 -11.90
N LEU A 76 9.23 11.78 -12.84
CA LEU A 76 10.56 12.38 -12.90
C LEU A 76 10.67 13.45 -13.99
N SER A 77 9.59 13.78 -14.70
CA SER A 77 9.61 14.65 -15.89
C SER A 77 10.21 16.03 -15.60
N TRP A 78 10.04 16.51 -14.36
CA TRP A 78 10.53 17.80 -13.90
C TRP A 78 11.76 17.70 -12.98
N LEU A 79 12.36 16.51 -12.83
CA LEU A 79 13.43 16.28 -11.88
C LEU A 79 14.67 17.11 -12.20
N GLU A 80 15.02 17.26 -13.48
CA GLU A 80 16.15 18.09 -13.88
C GLU A 80 15.95 19.55 -13.49
N LEU A 81 14.74 20.09 -13.62
CA LEU A 81 14.45 21.47 -13.25
C LEU A 81 14.37 21.65 -11.73
N LYS A 82 13.60 20.78 -11.05
CA LYS A 82 13.35 20.88 -9.60
C LYS A 82 14.57 20.48 -8.75
N ARG A 83 15.50 19.71 -9.31
CA ARG A 83 16.69 19.12 -8.65
C ARG A 83 16.38 18.16 -7.49
N PHE A 84 15.15 18.15 -6.99
CA PHE A 84 14.69 17.33 -5.89
C PHE A 84 13.20 17.04 -6.03
N ILE A 85 12.82 15.78 -5.83
CA ILE A 85 11.45 15.29 -5.77
C ILE A 85 11.34 14.35 -4.58
N ARG A 86 10.23 14.43 -3.85
CA ARG A 86 9.87 13.50 -2.78
C ARG A 86 8.53 12.84 -3.11
N SER A 87 8.41 11.53 -2.86
CA SER A 87 7.12 10.84 -2.98
C SER A 87 6.17 11.21 -1.83
N ARG A 88 4.89 10.88 -2.02
CA ARG A 88 3.94 10.83 -0.90
C ARG A 88 4.43 9.82 0.15
N GLY A 89 4.07 10.08 1.41
CA GLY A 89 4.30 9.17 2.51
C GLY A 89 3.30 8.01 2.51
N VAL A 90 3.82 6.80 2.66
CA VAL A 90 3.05 5.57 2.71
C VAL A 90 3.05 5.07 4.14
N VAL A 91 1.90 5.18 4.80
CA VAL A 91 1.66 4.80 6.18
C VAL A 91 1.51 3.28 6.28
N SER A 92 2.12 2.69 7.29
CA SER A 92 2.02 1.27 7.61
C SER A 92 0.62 0.89 8.10
N PRO A 93 0.21 -0.39 8.03
CA PRO A 93 -1.13 -0.82 8.42
C PRO A 93 -1.48 -0.55 9.89
N ASP A 94 -0.47 -0.59 10.77
CA ASP A 94 -0.58 -0.26 12.19
C ASP A 94 -0.57 1.27 12.46
N LYS A 95 -0.42 2.09 11.42
CA LYS A 95 -0.29 3.56 11.47
C LYS A 95 0.87 4.06 12.35
N GLY A 96 1.81 3.18 12.69
CA GLY A 96 2.95 3.50 13.54
C GLY A 96 4.13 4.09 12.78
N LYS A 97 4.19 3.92 11.45
CA LYS A 97 5.35 4.29 10.61
C LYS A 97 4.92 4.79 9.24
N MET A 98 5.76 5.61 8.63
CA MET A 98 5.61 6.14 7.28
C MET A 98 6.88 5.88 6.48
N ALA A 99 6.74 5.36 5.26
CA ALA A 99 7.83 5.22 4.31
C ALA A 99 7.70 6.24 3.17
N TYR A 100 8.80 6.78 2.68
CA TYR A 100 8.80 7.63 1.48
C TYR A 100 10.15 7.59 0.76
N SER A 101 10.15 8.06 -0.48
CA SER A 101 11.35 8.15 -1.33
C SER A 101 11.73 9.60 -1.59
N GLU A 102 13.03 9.86 -1.65
CA GLU A 102 13.61 11.10 -2.14
C GLU A 102 14.45 10.81 -3.37
N VAL A 103 14.34 11.67 -4.38
CA VAL A 103 15.13 11.62 -5.61
C VAL A 103 15.69 13.00 -5.88
N SER A 104 17.01 13.09 -5.97
CA SER A 104 17.73 14.30 -6.33
C SER A 104 18.37 14.14 -7.70
N PHE A 105 18.53 15.23 -8.44
CA PHE A 105 19.35 15.26 -9.66
C PHE A 105 20.58 16.13 -9.44
N ILE A 106 21.75 15.55 -9.71
CA ILE A 106 23.05 16.19 -9.54
C ILE A 106 23.51 16.70 -10.90
N PRO A 107 23.43 18.02 -11.19
CA PRO A 107 23.63 18.55 -12.54
C PRO A 107 25.06 18.35 -13.05
N LYS A 108 26.03 18.44 -12.13
CA LYS A 108 27.46 18.28 -12.43
C LYS A 108 27.77 16.91 -13.04
N PHE A 109 27.03 15.88 -12.65
CA PHE A 109 27.23 14.50 -13.11
C PHE A 109 26.09 14.01 -14.00
N ARG A 110 25.05 14.83 -14.21
CA ARG A 110 23.82 14.46 -14.95
C ARG A 110 23.21 13.15 -14.46
N GLN A 111 23.15 12.99 -13.13
CA GLN A 111 22.77 11.74 -12.48
C GLN A 111 21.68 11.92 -11.44
N THR A 112 20.90 10.86 -11.26
CA THR A 112 19.92 10.79 -10.18
C THR A 112 20.52 10.11 -8.96
N PHE A 113 20.20 10.63 -7.79
CA PHE A 113 20.46 10.00 -6.52
C PHE A 113 19.15 9.75 -5.80
N SER A 114 18.93 8.55 -5.28
CA SER A 114 17.66 8.22 -4.64
C SER A 114 17.87 7.51 -3.32
N LYS A 115 17.00 7.81 -2.36
CA LYS A 115 16.96 7.25 -1.01
C LYS A 115 15.56 6.85 -0.61
N ILE A 116 15.45 5.83 0.23
CA ILE A 116 14.21 5.48 0.95
C ILE A 116 14.39 5.75 2.42
N PHE A 117 13.36 6.31 3.03
CA PHE A 117 13.29 6.59 4.44
C PHE A 117 12.08 5.91 5.07
N VAL A 118 12.23 5.51 6.32
CA VAL A 118 11.13 5.19 7.23
C VAL A 118 11.15 6.16 8.39
N THR A 119 10.00 6.58 8.86
CA THR A 119 9.84 7.53 9.95
C THR A 119 8.76 7.02 10.89
N PRO A 120 8.99 6.99 12.20
CA PRO A 120 7.94 6.69 13.16
C PRO A 120 6.86 7.78 13.10
N ILE A 121 5.60 7.38 13.22
CA ILE A 121 4.46 8.28 13.32
C ILE A 121 4.06 8.30 14.79
N ALA A 122 4.03 9.49 15.40
CA ALA A 122 3.49 9.65 16.76
C ALA A 122 2.04 9.12 16.82
N PRO A 123 1.55 8.49 17.90
CA PRO A 123 0.13 8.13 17.99
C PRO A 123 -0.75 9.40 17.94
N PRO A 124 -2.03 9.30 17.51
CA PRO A 124 -2.96 10.40 17.67
C PRO A 124 -3.07 10.77 19.17
N PRO A 125 -3.28 12.04 19.52
CA PRO A 125 -3.47 12.45 20.90
C PRO A 125 -4.62 11.65 21.52
N LYS A 126 -4.38 11.06 22.69
CA LYS A 126 -5.33 10.14 23.34
C LYS A 126 -6.59 10.84 23.86
N ASP A 127 -6.50 12.14 24.10
CA ASP A 127 -7.58 13.00 24.57
C ASP A 127 -7.51 14.35 23.83
N PRO A 128 -8.63 15.06 23.64
CA PRO A 128 -8.54 16.50 23.40
C PRO A 128 -7.78 17.09 24.58
N VAL A 129 -6.53 17.50 24.36
CA VAL A 129 -5.72 18.17 25.38
C VAL A 129 -6.51 19.37 25.82
N SER A 130 -7.13 19.30 27.01
CA SER A 130 -7.85 20.42 27.59
C SER A 130 -6.84 21.33 28.28
N PRO A 131 -6.58 22.55 27.78
CA PRO A 131 -5.66 23.45 28.45
C PRO A 131 -6.32 24.21 29.61
N LEU A 132 -7.58 23.92 29.98
CA LEU A 132 -8.36 24.75 30.89
C LEU A 132 -8.85 24.00 32.14
N PRO A 133 -8.76 24.62 33.33
CA PRO A 133 -9.31 24.08 34.57
C PRO A 133 -10.85 23.93 34.52
N GLU A 134 -11.34 22.95 35.28
CA GLU A 134 -12.70 22.34 35.27
C GLU A 134 -13.87 23.34 35.46
N ASP A 135 -13.56 24.55 35.91
CA ASP A 135 -14.48 25.65 36.16
C ASP A 135 -14.86 26.46 34.90
N GLN A 136 -14.13 26.33 33.79
CA GLN A 136 -14.44 27.07 32.54
C GLN A 136 -15.38 26.35 31.57
N TYR A 137 -15.89 25.16 31.93
CA TYR A 137 -16.65 24.26 31.05
C TYR A 137 -18.15 24.60 30.95
N ALA A 138 -18.60 25.66 31.63
CA ALA A 138 -20.00 26.09 31.64
C ALA A 138 -20.41 26.86 30.36
N ASN A 139 -19.47 27.25 29.49
CA ASN A 139 -19.80 27.96 28.25
C ASN A 139 -19.98 26.99 27.07
N PRO A 140 -21.22 26.80 26.53
CA PRO A 140 -21.49 25.90 25.42
C PRO A 140 -20.76 26.27 24.11
N GLU A 141 -20.42 27.54 23.88
CA GLU A 141 -19.61 27.95 22.72
C GLU A 141 -18.15 27.49 22.83
N ARG A 142 -17.61 27.39 24.06
CA ARG A 142 -16.24 26.88 24.28
C ARG A 142 -16.15 25.36 24.16
N LYS A 143 -17.20 24.62 24.53
CA LYS A 143 -17.30 23.18 24.25
C LYS A 143 -17.20 22.87 22.75
N ALA A 144 -17.75 23.75 21.89
CA ALA A 144 -17.63 23.61 20.44
C ALA A 144 -16.17 23.80 19.96
N TYR A 145 -15.44 24.78 20.49
CA TYR A 145 -14.02 24.99 20.17
C TYR A 145 -13.09 23.86 20.63
N MET A 146 -13.39 23.18 21.73
CA MET A 146 -12.59 22.05 22.25
C MET A 146 -12.84 20.72 21.51
N SER A 147 -13.83 20.69 20.61
CA SER A 147 -14.12 19.51 19.77
C SER A 147 -13.39 19.52 18.43
N GLN A 148 -12.69 20.61 18.09
CA GLN A 148 -12.02 20.72 16.80
C GLN A 148 -10.62 20.06 16.84
N PRO A 149 -10.24 19.29 15.81
CA PRO A 149 -8.90 18.74 15.70
C PRO A 149 -7.84 19.83 15.76
N ASP A 150 -6.70 19.53 16.40
CA ASP A 150 -5.48 20.30 16.15
C ASP A 150 -5.00 20.02 14.72
N VAL A 151 -5.50 20.83 13.79
CA VAL A 151 -5.17 20.83 12.36
C VAL A 151 -3.66 20.84 12.12
N ASN A 152 -2.90 21.56 12.95
CA ASN A 152 -1.45 21.63 12.81
C ASN A 152 -0.80 20.31 13.22
N PHE A 153 -1.26 19.69 14.31
CA PHE A 153 -0.77 18.36 14.69
C PHE A 153 -1.01 17.34 13.58
N PHE A 154 -2.25 17.21 13.07
CA PHE A 154 -2.59 16.19 12.07
C PHE A 154 -1.88 16.43 10.71
N SER A 155 -1.75 17.68 10.28
CA SER A 155 -1.03 18.02 9.04
C SER A 155 0.49 17.84 9.14
N THR A 156 1.10 18.13 10.30
CA THR A 156 2.55 18.04 10.48
C THR A 156 3.04 16.63 10.85
N ARG A 157 2.20 15.84 11.53
CA ARG A 157 2.49 14.46 11.94
C ARG A 157 2.89 13.55 10.78
N LEU A 158 2.32 13.80 9.59
CA LEU A 158 2.52 12.99 8.39
C LEU A 158 3.27 13.75 7.29
N ASP A 159 3.88 14.90 7.63
CA ASP A 159 4.71 15.68 6.71
C ASP A 159 6.18 15.21 6.81
N PRO A 160 6.74 14.59 5.75
CA PRO A 160 8.15 14.20 5.71
C PRO A 160 9.12 15.37 5.90
N ASN A 161 8.71 16.62 5.64
CA ASN A 161 9.55 17.80 5.88
C ASN A 161 9.70 18.11 7.36
N LYS A 162 8.72 17.76 8.18
CA LYS A 162 8.70 18.09 9.63
C LYS A 162 9.30 16.97 10.47
N SER A 163 9.24 15.73 9.99
CA SER A 163 9.74 14.55 10.69
C SER A 163 11.14 14.10 10.26
N PHE A 164 11.87 14.92 9.51
CA PHE A 164 13.16 14.55 8.93
C PHE A 164 14.27 14.21 9.94
N HIS A 165 14.14 14.65 11.19
CA HIS A 165 15.08 14.34 12.28
C HIS A 165 14.92 12.92 12.82
N GLN A 166 13.75 12.31 12.64
CA GLN A 166 13.40 10.99 13.18
C GLN A 166 13.49 9.89 12.12
N ARG A 167 13.86 10.25 10.88
CA ARG A 167 13.89 9.31 9.77
C ARG A 167 15.10 8.39 9.82
N GLN A 168 14.86 7.12 9.55
CA GLN A 168 15.87 6.12 9.27
C GLN A 168 16.05 6.01 7.75
N GLU A 169 17.28 6.14 7.26
CA GLU A 169 17.63 5.81 5.87
C GLU A 169 17.71 4.29 5.73
N LEU A 170 16.92 3.70 4.82
CA LEU A 170 16.91 2.25 4.59
C LEU A 170 17.85 1.84 3.47
N HIS A 171 17.81 2.55 2.34
CA HIS A 171 18.57 2.21 1.15
C HIS A 171 18.83 3.43 0.27
N LYS A 172 19.92 3.40 -0.50
CA LYS A 172 20.31 4.46 -1.43
C LYS A 172 20.92 3.92 -2.72
N VAL A 173 20.68 4.63 -3.82
CA VAL A 173 21.17 4.28 -5.17
C VAL A 173 21.63 5.52 -5.94
N GLY A 174 22.47 5.31 -6.96
CA GLY A 174 22.82 6.36 -7.94
C GLY A 174 24.17 7.06 -7.75
N GLN A 175 25.04 6.60 -6.84
CA GLN A 175 26.37 7.21 -6.59
C GLN A 175 27.57 6.39 -7.08
N TYR A 176 27.35 5.25 -7.74
CA TYR A 176 28.39 4.22 -7.85
C TYR A 176 29.11 4.12 -9.21
N ARG A 177 28.58 4.72 -10.30
CA ARG A 177 29.18 4.68 -11.65
C ARG A 177 28.86 5.95 -12.43
N PHE A 178 29.85 6.49 -13.15
CA PHE A 178 29.70 7.68 -14.00
C PHE A 178 29.36 7.29 -15.43
N ASN A 179 28.09 7.00 -15.67
CA ASN A 179 27.53 7.03 -17.01
C ASN A 179 26.59 8.24 -17.08
N ASP A 180 26.80 9.10 -18.07
CA ASP A 180 25.95 10.26 -18.28
C ASP A 180 24.50 9.81 -18.52
N TYR A 181 23.56 10.47 -17.86
CA TYR A 181 22.12 10.26 -17.99
C TYR A 181 21.55 8.92 -17.49
N ASP A 182 22.39 8.00 -16.99
CA ASP A 182 21.89 6.83 -16.27
C ASP A 182 21.14 7.29 -15.00
N PHE A 183 19.93 6.77 -14.81
CA PHE A 183 19.17 6.98 -13.60
C PHE A 183 18.95 5.68 -12.83
N LYS A 184 18.96 5.82 -11.51
CA LYS A 184 18.46 4.83 -10.57
C LYS A 184 17.56 5.52 -9.57
N THR A 185 16.32 5.07 -9.46
CA THR A 185 15.35 5.62 -8.51
C THR A 185 14.72 4.52 -7.68
N LEU A 186 14.53 4.77 -6.40
CA LEU A 186 13.77 3.92 -5.50
C LEU A 186 12.38 4.52 -5.31
N THR A 187 11.37 3.67 -5.30
CA THR A 187 9.99 4.04 -4.96
C THR A 187 9.44 3.04 -3.96
N VAL A 188 8.72 3.55 -2.96
CA VAL A 188 7.90 2.70 -2.08
C VAL A 188 6.77 2.10 -2.92
N VAL A 189 6.49 0.82 -2.72
CA VAL A 189 5.38 0.12 -3.38
C VAL A 189 4.28 -0.12 -2.37
N ASP A 190 4.57 -0.87 -1.30
CA ASP A 190 3.56 -1.26 -0.32
C ASP A 190 4.16 -1.78 0.99
N TRP A 191 3.38 -1.77 2.05
CA TRP A 191 3.67 -2.50 3.28
C TRP A 191 3.09 -3.92 3.21
N SER A 192 3.74 -4.86 3.89
CA SER A 192 3.18 -6.19 4.17
C SER A 192 1.94 -6.08 5.06
N ALA A 193 1.15 -7.16 5.18
CA ALA A 193 -0.11 -7.15 5.91
C ALA A 193 0.07 -6.76 7.39
N THR A 194 1.17 -7.21 8.02
CA THR A 194 1.51 -6.83 9.40
C THR A 194 2.32 -5.53 9.52
N GLY A 195 2.79 -4.98 8.40
CA GLY A 195 3.70 -3.82 8.41
C GLY A 195 5.14 -4.12 8.79
N SER A 196 5.52 -5.39 8.98
CA SER A 196 6.89 -5.83 9.33
C SER A 196 7.88 -5.72 8.17
N ARG A 197 7.37 -5.69 6.94
CA ARG A 197 8.15 -5.59 5.70
C ARG A 197 7.65 -4.47 4.80
N LEU A 198 8.60 -3.80 4.15
CA LEU A 198 8.35 -2.76 3.16
C LEU A 198 8.84 -3.22 1.79
N LEU A 199 7.93 -3.27 0.82
CA LEU A 199 8.23 -3.53 -0.58
C LEU A 199 8.59 -2.23 -1.28
N MET A 200 9.71 -2.26 -1.97
CA MET A 200 10.26 -1.16 -2.75
C MET A 200 10.57 -1.63 -4.17
N ARG A 201 10.59 -0.68 -5.09
CA ARG A 201 11.02 -0.89 -6.48
C ARG A 201 12.23 -0.02 -6.76
N GLN A 202 13.28 -0.63 -7.29
CA GLN A 202 14.37 0.10 -7.94
C GLN A 202 14.12 0.11 -9.43
N ARG A 203 14.09 1.30 -10.02
CA ARG A 203 14.03 1.51 -11.47
C ARG A 203 15.40 1.93 -11.95
N SER A 204 15.87 1.33 -13.04
CA SER A 204 17.10 1.73 -13.72
C SER A 204 16.81 2.02 -15.19
N GLY A 205 17.45 3.04 -15.74
CA GLY A 205 17.29 3.41 -17.14
C GLY A 205 18.15 4.61 -17.51
N ILE A 206 17.76 5.26 -18.61
CA ILE A 206 18.43 6.47 -19.10
C ILE A 206 17.38 7.58 -19.17
N LEU A 207 17.68 8.77 -18.63
CA LEU A 207 16.67 9.83 -18.38
C LEU A 207 15.78 10.14 -19.59
N TYR A 208 16.37 10.19 -20.79
CA TYR A 208 15.63 10.50 -22.03
C TYR A 208 15.20 9.28 -22.85
N HIS A 209 15.73 8.09 -22.57
CA HIS A 209 15.29 6.83 -23.24
C HIS A 209 14.35 6.00 -22.37
N GLY A 210 14.09 6.43 -21.14
CA GLY A 210 13.19 5.78 -20.22
C GLY A 210 13.82 4.60 -19.46
N GLU A 211 12.93 3.87 -18.80
CA GLU A 211 13.25 2.72 -17.97
C GLU A 211 13.70 1.53 -18.81
N ARG A 212 14.77 0.88 -18.38
CA ARG A 212 15.32 -0.32 -19.02
C ARG A 212 15.04 -1.58 -18.22
N THR A 213 15.01 -1.46 -16.90
CA THR A 213 14.78 -2.59 -15.99
C THR A 213 14.27 -2.09 -14.65
N SER A 214 13.59 -2.98 -13.94
CA SER A 214 13.26 -2.82 -12.53
C SER A 214 13.65 -4.03 -11.71
N ASP A 215 13.97 -3.78 -10.45
CA ASP A 215 14.23 -4.79 -9.42
C ASP A 215 13.28 -4.56 -8.24
N ILE A 216 12.89 -5.64 -7.57
CA ILE A 216 12.18 -5.58 -6.30
C ILE A 216 13.17 -5.63 -5.14
N LEU A 217 12.89 -4.85 -4.11
CA LEU A 217 13.65 -4.80 -2.87
C LEU A 217 12.67 -4.94 -1.71
N VAL A 218 13.04 -5.70 -0.69
CA VAL A 218 12.26 -5.78 0.55
C VAL A 218 13.14 -5.38 1.71
N TYR A 219 12.65 -4.43 2.50
CA TYR A 219 13.16 -4.18 3.83
C TYR A 219 12.45 -5.12 4.80
N ASP A 220 13.21 -5.92 5.54
CA ASP A 220 12.72 -6.76 6.62
C ASP A 220 13.06 -6.10 7.95
N GLU A 221 12.03 -5.60 8.65
CA GLU A 221 12.22 -4.81 9.87
C GLU A 221 12.86 -5.59 11.02
N PRO A 222 12.46 -6.84 11.33
CA PRO A 222 13.07 -7.61 12.41
C PRO A 222 14.59 -7.79 12.23
N GLN A 223 15.07 -7.88 10.99
CA GLN A 223 16.47 -8.05 10.64
C GLN A 223 17.17 -6.71 10.37
N GLY A 224 16.41 -5.64 10.11
CA GLY A 224 16.94 -4.33 9.76
C GLY A 224 17.66 -4.30 8.40
N THR A 225 17.34 -5.24 7.50
CA THR A 225 18.08 -5.44 6.24
C THR A 225 17.21 -5.18 5.02
N VAL A 226 17.81 -4.58 3.99
CA VAL A 226 17.21 -4.46 2.66
C VAL A 226 17.82 -5.50 1.72
N THR A 227 16.99 -6.38 1.19
CA THR A 227 17.38 -7.45 0.28
C THR A 227 16.85 -7.18 -1.12
N ILE A 228 17.69 -7.39 -2.14
CA ILE A 228 17.32 -7.32 -3.56
C ILE A 228 17.06 -8.75 -4.03
N TYR A 229 15.95 -8.99 -4.74
CA TYR A 229 15.59 -10.33 -5.20
C TYR A 229 15.68 -10.46 -6.73
N PRO A 230 16.87 -10.74 -7.29
CA PRO A 230 17.05 -10.90 -8.73
C PRO A 230 16.45 -12.21 -9.26
N GLU A 231 16.20 -13.20 -8.39
CA GLU A 231 15.76 -14.54 -8.79
C GLU A 231 14.42 -14.52 -9.53
N ILE A 232 13.52 -13.60 -9.19
CA ILE A 232 12.25 -13.43 -9.91
C ILE A 232 12.48 -13.16 -11.38
N LYS A 233 13.47 -12.31 -11.71
CA LYS A 233 13.80 -11.98 -13.10
C LYS A 233 14.41 -13.17 -13.81
N ARG A 234 15.32 -13.89 -13.14
CA ARG A 234 15.96 -15.09 -13.71
C ARG A 234 14.94 -16.18 -14.03
N ALA A 235 13.93 -16.36 -13.16
CA ALA A 235 12.86 -17.32 -13.39
C ALA A 235 11.99 -16.93 -14.59
N ILE A 236 11.63 -15.64 -14.72
CA ILE A 236 10.87 -15.13 -15.88
C ILE A 236 11.66 -15.29 -17.18
N GLU A 237 12.95 -14.90 -17.18
CA GLU A 237 13.86 -15.08 -18.32
C GLU A 237 13.94 -16.55 -18.73
N HIS A 238 14.13 -17.46 -17.77
CA HIS A 238 14.24 -18.89 -18.03
C HIS A 238 12.94 -19.48 -18.61
N TYR A 239 11.78 -19.09 -18.06
CA TYR A 239 10.49 -19.54 -18.57
C TYR A 239 10.29 -19.14 -20.04
N TRP A 240 10.52 -17.87 -20.38
CA TRP A 240 10.31 -17.39 -21.74
C TRP A 240 11.34 -17.92 -22.73
N LEU A 241 12.59 -18.15 -22.29
CA LEU A 241 13.60 -18.82 -23.09
C LEU A 241 13.21 -20.27 -23.45
N THR A 242 12.46 -20.95 -22.58
CA THR A 242 12.09 -22.36 -22.76
C THR A 242 10.74 -22.55 -23.44
N HIS A 243 9.85 -21.56 -23.40
CA HIS A 243 8.45 -21.67 -23.86
C HIS A 243 8.11 -20.79 -25.07
N SER A 244 9.05 -20.01 -25.61
CA SER A 244 8.81 -19.11 -26.75
C SER A 244 9.92 -19.20 -27.81
N ALA A 245 9.54 -18.95 -29.07
CA ALA A 245 10.46 -18.79 -30.19
C ALA A 245 10.99 -17.34 -30.33
N ALA A 246 10.55 -16.42 -29.45
CA ALA A 246 10.97 -15.03 -29.46
C ALA A 246 12.46 -14.88 -29.05
N PRO A 247 13.11 -13.76 -29.42
CA PRO A 247 14.46 -13.45 -28.95
C PRO A 247 14.55 -13.50 -27.41
N PRO A 248 15.73 -13.86 -26.86
CA PRO A 248 15.92 -13.90 -25.41
C PRO A 248 15.58 -12.54 -24.77
N LEU A 249 14.85 -12.56 -23.64
CA LEU A 249 14.50 -11.33 -22.91
C LEU A 249 15.72 -10.48 -22.53
N LYS A 250 16.90 -11.10 -22.40
CA LYS A 250 18.17 -10.39 -22.14
C LYS A 250 18.56 -9.40 -23.25
N GLU A 251 18.07 -9.61 -24.45
CA GLU A 251 18.33 -8.76 -25.62
C GLU A 251 17.20 -7.72 -25.82
N GLN A 252 16.19 -7.73 -24.95
CA GLN A 252 15.00 -6.89 -25.05
C GLN A 252 14.90 -5.91 -23.88
N VAL A 253 14.14 -4.82 -24.09
CA VAL A 253 13.76 -3.92 -23.00
C VAL A 253 12.53 -4.53 -22.32
N TRP A 254 12.69 -4.95 -21.08
CA TRP A 254 11.61 -5.54 -20.30
C TRP A 254 11.80 -5.22 -18.82
N ASP A 255 10.69 -5.18 -18.09
CA ASP A 255 10.70 -4.88 -16.67
C ASP A 255 9.63 -5.64 -15.89
N ILE A 256 9.71 -5.50 -14.58
CA ILE A 256 8.72 -6.01 -13.63
C ILE A 256 8.09 -4.85 -12.88
N TYR A 257 6.77 -4.91 -12.73
CA TYR A 257 5.97 -4.00 -11.93
C TYR A 257 5.47 -4.76 -10.71
N PRO A 258 6.00 -4.47 -9.51
CA PRO A 258 5.45 -5.04 -8.29
C PRO A 258 4.04 -4.49 -8.04
N LEU A 259 3.08 -5.39 -7.93
CA LEU A 259 1.69 -5.07 -7.61
C LEU A 259 1.48 -4.85 -6.11
N GLY A 260 2.33 -5.44 -5.27
CA GLY A 260 2.17 -5.41 -3.81
C GLY A 260 2.30 -6.81 -3.21
N TRP A 261 1.80 -6.96 -2.00
CA TRP A 261 1.78 -8.25 -1.30
C TRP A 261 0.51 -9.04 -1.64
N ALA A 262 0.66 -10.36 -1.74
CA ALA A 262 -0.50 -11.24 -1.86
C ALA A 262 -1.43 -11.06 -0.66
N THR A 263 -2.74 -11.19 -0.87
CA THR A 263 -3.73 -10.94 0.17
C THR A 263 -3.45 -11.77 1.43
N GLY A 264 -3.23 -11.08 2.56
CA GLY A 264 -2.97 -11.72 3.86
C GLY A 264 -1.58 -12.35 4.03
N SER A 265 -0.65 -12.11 3.10
CA SER A 265 0.72 -12.62 3.16
C SER A 265 1.72 -11.53 3.49
N ASP A 266 2.71 -11.88 4.32
CA ASP A 266 3.91 -11.06 4.59
C ASP A 266 5.16 -11.61 3.87
N SER A 267 5.02 -12.70 3.11
CA SER A 267 6.13 -13.33 2.39
C SER A 267 6.00 -13.25 0.88
N THR A 268 4.78 -13.21 0.35
CA THR A 268 4.54 -13.36 -1.08
C THR A 268 4.28 -12.02 -1.74
N VAL A 269 5.16 -11.65 -2.67
CA VAL A 269 5.03 -10.47 -3.53
C VAL A 269 4.43 -10.89 -4.86
N LEU A 270 3.52 -10.08 -5.40
CA LEU A 270 3.00 -10.22 -6.76
C LEU A 270 3.63 -9.19 -7.67
N VAL A 271 4.01 -9.61 -8.88
CA VAL A 271 4.55 -8.72 -9.92
C VAL A 271 3.89 -9.01 -11.26
N THR A 272 3.82 -8.02 -12.13
CA THR A 272 3.55 -8.20 -13.56
C THR A 272 4.81 -7.94 -14.35
N ALA A 273 5.06 -8.74 -15.37
CA ALA A 273 6.20 -8.57 -16.25
C ALA A 273 5.74 -8.10 -17.63
N TRP A 274 6.52 -7.20 -18.24
CA TRP A 274 6.21 -6.61 -19.54
C TRP A 274 7.47 -6.48 -20.38
N VAL A 275 7.34 -6.73 -21.68
CA VAL A 275 8.37 -6.41 -22.68
C VAL A 275 7.86 -5.31 -23.61
N TYR A 276 8.77 -4.46 -24.05
CA TYR A 276 8.48 -3.29 -24.88
C TYR A 276 9.07 -3.48 -26.26
N GLU A 277 8.25 -3.33 -27.29
CA GLU A 277 8.66 -3.44 -28.68
C GLU A 277 8.95 -2.07 -29.31
N GLY A 278 10.22 -1.71 -29.41
CA GLY A 278 10.71 -0.44 -29.97
C GLY A 278 11.44 0.44 -28.96
N ASP A 279 11.82 1.64 -29.40
CA ASP A 279 12.86 2.44 -28.75
C ASP A 279 12.37 3.30 -27.57
N SER A 280 11.06 3.29 -27.28
CA SER A 280 10.46 4.16 -26.26
C SER A 280 9.31 3.48 -25.49
N GLN A 281 9.00 3.94 -24.28
CA GLN A 281 7.89 3.41 -23.47
C GLN A 281 6.47 3.64 -24.06
N ASN A 282 6.36 4.30 -25.22
CA ASN A 282 5.13 4.42 -26.02
C ASN A 282 4.97 3.28 -27.04
N SER A 283 5.90 2.32 -27.02
CA SER A 283 5.87 1.06 -27.77
C SER A 283 4.74 0.14 -27.37
N HIS A 284 4.37 -0.75 -28.29
CA HIS A 284 3.50 -1.90 -28.00
C HIS A 284 4.10 -2.69 -26.82
N LYS A 285 3.34 -2.77 -25.72
CA LYS A 285 3.71 -3.58 -24.54
C LYS A 285 3.12 -4.96 -24.69
N HIS A 286 3.96 -5.98 -24.54
CA HIS A 286 3.51 -7.37 -24.49
C HIS A 286 3.59 -7.86 -23.05
N PHE A 287 2.50 -8.46 -22.58
CA PHE A 287 2.39 -8.98 -21.24
C PHE A 287 3.16 -10.31 -21.13
N LEU A 288 4.10 -10.39 -20.19
CA LEU A 288 4.92 -11.57 -19.93
C LEU A 288 4.40 -12.42 -18.76
N GLY A 289 3.25 -12.06 -18.20
CA GLY A 289 2.59 -12.77 -17.12
C GLY A 289 2.60 -12.05 -15.78
N THR A 290 1.71 -12.49 -14.89
CA THR A 290 1.72 -12.21 -13.46
C THR A 290 2.50 -13.33 -12.77
N TRP A 291 3.40 -12.94 -11.89
CA TRP A 291 4.28 -13.84 -11.15
C TRP A 291 4.17 -13.57 -9.67
N SER A 292 4.32 -14.62 -8.88
CA SER A 292 4.45 -14.54 -7.42
C SER A 292 5.87 -14.89 -7.03
N TYR A 293 6.37 -14.21 -6.01
CA TYR A 293 7.68 -14.48 -5.43
C TYR A 293 7.55 -14.54 -3.91
N ASP A 294 7.87 -15.69 -3.34
CA ASP A 294 7.96 -15.83 -1.88
C ASP A 294 9.37 -15.44 -1.43
N VAL A 295 9.48 -14.37 -0.64
CA VAL A 295 10.75 -13.80 -0.19
C VAL A 295 11.41 -14.60 0.93
N VAL A 296 10.69 -15.55 1.53
CA VAL A 296 11.19 -16.45 2.59
C VAL A 296 11.62 -17.78 2.00
N ALA A 297 10.79 -18.36 1.13
CA ALA A 297 11.11 -19.60 0.43
C ALA A 297 11.97 -19.40 -0.82
N GLU A 298 12.21 -18.15 -1.20
CA GLU A 298 12.93 -17.71 -2.41
C GLU A 298 12.40 -18.33 -3.70
N GLN A 299 11.09 -18.59 -3.74
CA GLN A 299 10.45 -19.32 -4.83
C GLN A 299 9.65 -18.40 -5.74
N THR A 300 9.90 -18.49 -7.05
CA THR A 300 9.07 -17.83 -8.08
C THR A 300 8.03 -18.80 -8.63
N ARG A 301 6.78 -18.35 -8.81
CA ARG A 301 5.72 -19.12 -9.48
C ARG A 301 4.95 -18.25 -10.47
N LEU A 302 4.66 -18.79 -11.64
CA LEU A 302 3.77 -18.17 -12.62
C LEU A 302 2.32 -18.24 -12.10
N VAL A 303 1.63 -17.10 -12.08
CA VAL A 303 0.23 -16.99 -11.63
C VAL A 303 -0.73 -16.96 -12.82
N SER A 304 -0.41 -16.18 -13.85
CA SER A 304 -1.28 -15.97 -15.02
C SER A 304 -0.47 -15.50 -16.21
N LEU A 305 -0.79 -15.96 -17.42
CA LEU A 305 -0.26 -15.42 -18.69
C LEU A 305 -1.24 -14.53 -19.43
N ASN A 306 -2.50 -14.49 -19.01
CA ASN A 306 -3.59 -13.95 -19.83
C ASN A 306 -4.12 -12.61 -19.33
N GLN A 307 -3.86 -12.29 -18.07
CA GLN A 307 -4.35 -11.05 -17.47
C GLN A 307 -3.32 -10.51 -16.47
N PRO A 308 -3.03 -9.20 -16.52
CA PRO A 308 -2.28 -8.54 -15.45
C PRO A 308 -3.13 -8.51 -14.19
N GLY A 309 -2.46 -8.58 -13.04
CA GLY A 309 -3.13 -8.60 -11.74
C GLY A 309 -3.19 -9.98 -11.09
N GLY A 310 -3.76 -9.99 -9.90
CA GLY A 310 -3.90 -11.15 -9.02
C GLY A 310 -4.53 -10.70 -7.70
N PRO A 311 -4.81 -11.63 -6.76
CA PRO A 311 -5.30 -11.27 -5.44
C PRO A 311 -4.16 -10.62 -4.62
N PHE A 312 -4.02 -9.30 -4.76
CA PHE A 312 -3.17 -8.47 -3.91
C PHE A 312 -4.04 -7.50 -3.11
N ARG A 313 -3.53 -7.07 -1.95
CA ARG A 313 -4.18 -6.04 -1.12
C ARG A 313 -3.18 -4.93 -0.90
N SER A 314 -3.58 -3.69 -1.18
CA SER A 314 -2.81 -2.53 -0.75
C SER A 314 -2.95 -2.39 0.77
N ASN A 315 -1.87 -2.64 1.49
CA ASN A 315 -1.87 -2.53 2.95
C ASN A 315 -1.37 -1.14 3.38
N GLY A 316 -0.45 -0.58 2.61
CA GLY A 316 0.04 0.79 2.76
C GLY A 316 -1.02 1.80 2.37
N GLN A 317 -1.10 2.87 3.14
CA GLN A 317 -2.11 3.91 2.98
C GLN A 317 -1.45 5.26 2.79
N VAL A 318 -2.10 6.15 2.04
CA VAL A 318 -1.77 7.57 2.10
C VAL A 318 -2.78 8.26 2.97
N ALA A 319 -2.26 9.12 3.83
CA ALA A 319 -3.06 9.99 4.65
C ALA A 319 -3.39 11.29 3.92
N GLU A 320 -4.65 11.68 3.97
CA GLU A 320 -5.15 13.00 3.63
C GLU A 320 -5.87 13.56 4.84
N VAL A 321 -5.52 14.79 5.23
CA VAL A 321 -6.18 15.45 6.37
C VAL A 321 -7.43 16.14 5.82
N GLU A 322 -8.61 15.68 6.24
CA GLU A 322 -9.85 16.42 5.99
C GLU A 322 -9.90 17.62 6.94
N LEU A 323 -9.39 18.74 6.45
CA LEU A 323 -9.71 20.03 7.02
C LEU A 323 -11.14 20.33 6.58
N GLY A 324 -12.08 20.24 7.53
CA GLY A 324 -13.49 20.53 7.29
C GLY A 324 -13.64 21.81 6.46
N ARG A 325 -14.43 21.72 5.40
CA ARG A 325 -14.84 22.87 4.59
C ARG A 325 -15.63 23.88 5.42
#